data_AF-A0A532DM32-F1
#
_entry.id   AF-A0A532DM32-F1
#
_cell.length_a   1.000
_cell.length_b   1.000
_cell.length_c   1.000
_cell.angle_alpha   90.00
_cell.angle_beta   90.00
_cell.angle_gamma   90.00
#
_symmetry.space_group_name_H-M   'P 1'
#
loop_
_entity.id
_entity.type
_entity.pdbx_description
1 polymer ?
#
loop_
_entity_poly.entity_id
_entity_poly.type
_entity_poly.pdbx_seq_one_letter_code
_entity_poly.pdbx_strand_id
1 'polypeptide(L)'
;MSTSILQQRLNDLFGYIRQGKIIEAMSEFYDKDTVMQDNANPPTKGLAANIEREKQFMSGVKEWKGFKVTAQGVGDDVTFYECTMDFIATSGQPIHMEQVVVSRWKNGKIVHERFYYDTGAK
;
A
#
# COMPACT_ATOMS: atom_id res chain seq x y z
N MET A 1 2.44 -13.28 -15.25
CA MET A 1 2.37 -12.15 -16.23
C MET A 1 3.78 -11.81 -16.69
N SER A 2 3.96 -11.05 -17.79
CA SER A 2 5.31 -10.54 -18.08
C SER A 2 5.72 -9.49 -17.05
N THR A 3 7.00 -9.44 -16.72
CA THR A 3 7.58 -8.44 -15.80
C THR A 3 7.27 -7.01 -16.24
N SER A 4 7.22 -6.75 -17.56
CA SER A 4 6.88 -5.43 -18.11
C SER A 4 5.44 -4.99 -17.79
N ILE A 5 4.47 -5.91 -17.85
CA ILE A 5 3.06 -5.61 -17.53
C ILE A 5 2.92 -5.31 -16.03
N LEU A 6 3.58 -6.09 -15.18
CA LEU A 6 3.57 -5.86 -13.73
C LEU A 6 4.22 -4.54 -13.35
N GLN A 7 5.35 -4.20 -14.00
CA GLN A 7 5.99 -2.90 -13.79
C GLN A 7 5.06 -1.74 -14.15
N GLN A 8 4.30 -1.85 -15.25
CA GLN A 8 3.31 -0.85 -15.61
C GLN A 8 2.20 -0.76 -14.56
N ARG A 9 1.62 -1.90 -14.15
CA ARG A 9 0.57 -1.92 -13.12
C ARG A 9 1.02 -1.31 -11.80
N LEU A 10 2.26 -1.57 -11.39
CA LEU A 10 2.85 -0.98 -10.20
C LEU A 10 2.99 0.55 -10.32
N ASN A 11 3.47 1.04 -11.48
CA ASN A 11 3.58 2.47 -11.73
C ASN A 11 2.22 3.17 -11.74
N ASP A 12 1.19 2.52 -12.31
CA ASP A 12 -0.18 3.04 -12.30
C ASP A 12 -0.72 3.13 -10.87
N LEU A 13 -0.51 2.09 -10.05
CA LEU A 13 -0.84 2.10 -8.62
C LEU A 13 -0.20 3.29 -7.90
N PHE A 14 1.09 3.57 -8.13
CA PHE A 14 1.73 4.76 -7.55
C PHE A 14 1.09 6.07 -8.02
N GLY A 15 0.62 6.13 -9.26
CA GLY A 15 -0.11 7.28 -9.78
C GLY A 15 -1.37 7.59 -8.95
N TYR A 16 -2.11 6.58 -8.52
CA TYR A 16 -3.27 6.75 -7.66
C TYR A 16 -2.88 7.17 -6.24
N ILE A 17 -1.89 6.51 -5.64
CA ILE A 17 -1.44 6.79 -4.27
C ILE A 17 -0.93 8.24 -4.15
N ARG A 18 -0.13 8.71 -5.13
CA ARG A 18 0.36 10.10 -5.16
C ARG A 18 -0.77 11.14 -5.24
N GLN A 19 -1.93 10.77 -5.78
CA GLN A 19 -3.12 11.62 -5.84
C GLN A 19 -4.03 11.48 -4.61
N GLY A 20 -3.66 10.65 -3.62
CA GLY A 20 -4.51 10.34 -2.47
C GLY A 20 -5.72 9.45 -2.81
N LYS A 21 -5.77 8.85 -4.00
CA LYS A 21 -6.90 8.04 -4.50
C LYS A 21 -6.75 6.57 -4.10
N ILE A 22 -6.53 6.33 -2.81
CA ILE A 22 -6.17 5.00 -2.30
C ILE A 22 -7.34 4.02 -2.44
N ILE A 23 -8.57 4.45 -2.14
CA ILE A 23 -9.76 3.58 -2.22
C ILE A 23 -10.09 3.19 -3.67
N GLU A 24 -9.92 4.13 -4.60
CA GLU A 24 -10.05 3.86 -6.04
C GLU A 24 -8.95 2.91 -6.51
N ALA A 25 -7.73 3.06 -6.02
CA ALA A 25 -6.64 2.11 -6.29
C ALA A 25 -6.98 0.72 -5.78
N MET A 26 -7.57 0.60 -4.59
CA MET A 26 -7.98 -0.69 -4.04
C MET A 26 -8.98 -1.40 -4.95
N SER A 27 -9.93 -0.66 -5.51
CA SER A 27 -10.92 -1.22 -6.44
C SER A 27 -10.28 -1.68 -7.76
N GLU A 28 -9.30 -0.93 -8.27
CA GLU A 28 -8.66 -1.20 -9.56
C GLU A 28 -7.55 -2.26 -9.47
N PHE A 29 -6.78 -2.32 -8.39
CA PHE A 29 -5.56 -3.13 -8.33
C PHE A 29 -5.69 -4.38 -7.46
N TYR A 30 -6.70 -4.51 -6.60
CA TYR A 30 -6.74 -5.60 -5.62
C TYR A 30 -7.81 -6.63 -5.97
N ASP A 31 -7.51 -7.89 -5.63
CA ASP A 31 -8.47 -8.98 -5.77
C ASP A 31 -9.52 -8.93 -4.64
N LYS A 32 -10.74 -9.42 -4.91
CA LYS A 32 -11.82 -9.45 -3.91
C LYS A 32 -11.44 -10.22 -2.64
N ASP A 33 -10.59 -11.24 -2.77
CA ASP A 33 -10.14 -12.10 -1.68
C ASP A 33 -8.73 -11.70 -1.17
N THR A 34 -8.26 -10.50 -1.51
CA THR A 34 -6.90 -10.03 -1.18
C THR A 34 -6.62 -10.11 0.32
N VAL A 35 -5.39 -10.47 0.66
CA VAL A 35 -4.92 -10.59 2.05
C VAL A 35 -3.83 -9.55 2.29
N MET A 36 -4.05 -8.65 3.24
CA MET A 36 -3.07 -7.61 3.60
C MET A 36 -2.55 -7.85 5.01
N GLN A 37 -1.26 -7.62 5.21
CA GLN A 37 -0.60 -7.88 6.49
C GLN A 37 0.38 -6.77 6.85
N ASP A 38 0.21 -6.22 8.06
CA ASP A 38 1.15 -5.29 8.65
C ASP A 38 2.17 -6.05 9.50
N ASN A 39 3.46 -5.98 9.14
CA ASN A 39 4.56 -6.65 9.82
C ASN A 39 4.29 -8.15 10.07
N ALA A 40 4.28 -8.59 11.34
CA ALA A 40 4.00 -9.96 11.77
C ALA A 40 2.58 -10.12 12.36
N ASN A 41 1.74 -9.08 12.27
CA ASN A 41 0.39 -9.11 12.84
C ASN A 41 -0.52 -10.08 12.08
N PRO A 42 -1.64 -10.51 12.69
CA PRO A 42 -2.67 -11.25 11.98
C PRO A 42 -3.13 -10.51 10.72
N PRO A 43 -3.30 -11.19 9.58
CA PRO A 43 -3.66 -10.55 8.32
C PRO A 43 -5.13 -10.16 8.27
N THR A 44 -5.43 -9.06 7.57
CA THR A 44 -6.78 -8.67 7.18
C THR A 44 -7.15 -9.33 5.85
N LYS A 45 -8.28 -10.04 5.81
CA LYS A 45 -8.69 -10.87 4.68
C LYS A 45 -9.91 -10.27 3.97
N GLY A 46 -9.83 -10.17 2.65
CA GLY A 46 -10.90 -9.68 1.77
C GLY A 46 -10.82 -8.18 1.54
N LEU A 47 -11.10 -7.77 0.29
CA LEU A 47 -11.01 -6.37 -0.15
C LEU A 47 -11.89 -5.44 0.68
N ALA A 48 -13.11 -5.87 1.02
CA ALA A 48 -14.03 -5.06 1.82
C ALA A 48 -13.46 -4.73 3.22
N ALA A 49 -12.88 -5.71 3.91
CA ALA A 49 -12.27 -5.49 5.22
C ALA A 49 -11.05 -4.58 5.12
N ASN A 50 -10.25 -4.76 4.07
CA ASN A 50 -9.08 -3.92 3.81
C ASN A 50 -9.45 -2.48 3.48
N ILE A 51 -10.53 -2.24 2.72
CA ILE A 51 -11.05 -0.89 2.45
C ILE A 51 -11.45 -0.20 3.75
N GLU A 52 -12.12 -0.90 4.68
CA GLU A 52 -12.48 -0.32 5.98
C GLU A 52 -11.25 0.00 6.83
N ARG A 53 -10.23 -0.89 6.85
CA ARG A 53 -8.94 -0.62 7.51
C ARG A 53 -8.28 0.63 6.93
N GLU A 54 -8.30 0.79 5.61
CA GLU A 54 -7.69 1.94 4.93
C GLU A 54 -8.47 3.24 5.21
N LYS A 55 -9.80 3.19 5.23
CA LYS A 55 -10.64 4.33 5.65
C LYS A 55 -10.34 4.75 7.08
N GLN A 56 -10.12 3.80 7.99
CA GLN A 56 -9.75 4.09 9.38
C GLN A 56 -8.38 4.79 9.44
N PHE A 57 -7.38 4.29 8.70
CA PHE A 57 -6.08 4.96 8.58
C PHE A 57 -6.24 6.40 8.06
N MET A 58 -6.96 6.58 6.95
CA MET A 58 -7.20 7.89 6.34
C MET A 58 -8.00 8.84 7.22
N SER A 59 -8.89 8.33 8.09
CA SER A 59 -9.61 9.17 9.06
C SER A 59 -8.69 9.80 10.11
N GLY A 60 -7.51 9.22 10.34
CA GLY A 60 -6.47 9.78 11.20
C GLY A 60 -5.59 10.83 10.51
N VAL A 61 -5.71 11.00 9.19
CA VAL A 61 -4.91 11.94 8.40
C VAL A 61 -5.66 13.25 8.21
N LYS A 62 -5.10 14.34 8.74
CA LYS A 62 -5.60 15.71 8.53
C LYS A 62 -5.13 16.32 7.22
N GLU A 63 -3.86 16.12 6.89
CA GLU A 63 -3.26 16.68 5.68
C GLU A 63 -2.20 15.74 5.12
N TRP A 64 -2.38 15.27 3.90
CA TRP A 64 -1.38 14.45 3.20
C TRP A 64 -0.27 15.35 2.65
N LYS A 65 0.98 15.14 3.07
CA LYS A 65 2.12 15.97 2.65
C LYS A 65 2.90 15.34 1.51
N GLY A 66 3.03 14.02 1.48
CA GLY A 66 3.77 13.37 0.41
C GLY A 66 3.83 11.85 0.46
N PHE A 67 4.07 11.27 -0.71
CA PHE A 67 4.40 9.86 -0.91
C PHE A 67 5.55 9.77 -1.92
N LYS A 68 6.68 9.20 -1.50
CA LYS A 68 7.87 9.06 -2.34
C LYS A 68 8.31 7.62 -2.37
N VAL A 69 8.40 7.05 -3.57
CA VAL A 69 9.02 5.74 -3.80
C VAL A 69 10.51 5.94 -4.00
N THR A 70 11.34 5.24 -3.23
CA THR A 70 12.81 5.36 -3.24
C THR A 70 13.47 4.20 -3.98
N ALA A 71 12.87 3.01 -3.93
CA ALA A 71 13.31 1.83 -4.67
C ALA A 71 12.09 0.99 -5.09
N GLN A 72 12.24 0.20 -6.16
CA GLN A 72 11.23 -0.77 -6.57
C GLN A 72 11.87 -1.95 -7.32
N GLY A 73 11.17 -3.08 -7.36
CA GLY A 73 11.55 -4.23 -8.18
C GLY A 73 10.37 -5.11 -8.52
N VAL A 74 10.55 -5.91 -9.57
CA VAL A 74 9.51 -6.77 -10.16
C VAL A 74 10.13 -8.10 -10.56
N GLY A 75 9.49 -9.20 -10.17
CA GLY A 75 9.92 -10.56 -10.54
C GLY A 75 8.93 -11.61 -10.02
N ASP A 76 8.79 -12.73 -10.73
CA ASP A 76 8.01 -13.91 -10.29
C ASP A 76 6.56 -13.62 -9.82
N ASP A 77 5.82 -12.78 -10.56
CA ASP A 77 4.49 -12.31 -10.17
C ASP A 77 4.45 -11.57 -8.81
N VAL A 78 5.60 -11.03 -8.39
CA VAL A 78 5.79 -10.22 -7.19
C VAL A 78 6.32 -8.84 -7.58
N THR A 79 5.86 -7.83 -6.87
CA THR A 79 6.45 -6.49 -6.86
C THR A 79 6.87 -6.13 -5.45
N PHE A 80 7.89 -5.31 -5.33
CA PHE A 80 8.20 -4.65 -4.08
C PHE A 80 8.59 -3.19 -4.31
N TYR A 81 8.38 -2.36 -3.30
CA TYR A 81 8.86 -0.99 -3.30
C TYR A 81 9.15 -0.50 -1.89
N GLU A 82 10.15 0.36 -1.79
CA GLU A 82 10.46 1.14 -0.59
C GLU A 82 9.86 2.54 -0.78
N CYS A 83 9.20 3.07 0.25
CA CYS A 83 8.64 4.40 0.20
C CYS A 83 8.63 5.12 1.54
N THR A 84 8.57 6.45 1.46
CA THR A 84 8.29 7.34 2.57
C THR A 84 6.91 7.98 2.42
N MET A 85 6.22 8.20 3.54
CA MET A 85 4.95 8.90 3.64
C MET A 85 5.05 9.99 4.71
N ASP A 86 4.63 11.19 4.35
CA ASP A 86 4.58 12.34 5.23
C ASP A 86 3.15 12.84 5.31
N PHE A 87 2.63 13.03 6.53
CA PHE A 87 1.31 13.61 6.74
C PHE A 87 1.16 14.28 8.11
N ILE A 88 0.16 15.13 8.25
CA ILE A 88 -0.26 15.69 9.54
C ILE A 88 -1.42 14.85 10.06
N ALA A 89 -1.30 14.31 11.27
CA ALA A 89 -2.37 13.58 11.93
C ALA A 89 -3.49 14.53 12.39
N THR A 90 -4.69 14.00 12.65
CA THR A 90 -5.81 14.77 13.22
C THR A 90 -5.50 15.38 14.59
N SER A 91 -4.54 14.83 15.33
CA SER A 91 -3.97 15.42 16.55
C SER A 91 -3.11 16.66 16.32
N GLY A 92 -2.78 16.98 15.06
CA GLY A 92 -1.87 18.05 14.66
C GLY A 92 -0.39 17.65 14.62
N GLN A 93 -0.05 16.42 15.00
CA GLN A 93 1.33 15.94 14.98
C GLN A 93 1.80 15.64 13.55
N PRO A 94 3.00 16.08 13.15
CA PRO A 94 3.62 15.61 11.91
C PRO A 94 4.07 14.16 12.07
N ILE A 95 3.72 13.32 11.10
CA ILE A 95 4.09 11.91 11.03
C ILE A 95 4.96 11.71 9.79
N HIS A 96 6.11 11.05 10.00
CA HIS A 96 6.97 10.51 8.96
C HIS A 96 6.98 8.99 9.10
N MET A 97 6.71 8.29 8.01
CA MET A 97 6.68 6.83 7.98
C MET A 97 7.51 6.31 6.82
N GLU A 98 8.32 5.28 7.08
CA GLU A 98 9.08 4.56 6.07
C GLU A 98 8.59 3.11 6.03
N GLN A 99 8.42 2.55 4.83
CA GLN A 99 7.99 1.16 4.68
C GLN A 99 8.55 0.51 3.42
N VAL A 100 8.68 -0.82 3.47
CA VAL A 100 8.79 -1.69 2.30
C VAL A 100 7.47 -2.43 2.12
N VAL A 101 6.95 -2.45 0.91
CA VAL A 101 5.71 -3.14 0.55
C VAL A 101 6.05 -4.26 -0.41
N VAL A 102 5.52 -5.46 -0.16
CA VAL A 102 5.67 -6.63 -1.03
C VAL A 102 4.29 -7.12 -1.46
N SER A 103 4.00 -7.04 -2.75
CA SER A 103 2.70 -7.36 -3.33
C SER A 103 2.84 -8.56 -4.28
N ARG A 104 2.00 -9.58 -4.11
CA ARG A 104 1.89 -10.74 -5.00
C ARG A 104 0.68 -10.57 -5.89
N TRP A 105 0.86 -10.87 -7.17
CA TRP A 105 -0.12 -10.60 -8.21
C TRP A 105 -0.66 -11.89 -8.82
N LYS A 106 -1.92 -11.85 -9.22
CA LYS A 106 -2.57 -12.87 -10.03
C LYS A 106 -3.56 -12.18 -10.96
N ASN A 107 -3.50 -12.49 -12.26
CA ASN A 107 -4.42 -11.92 -13.26
C ASN A 107 -4.53 -10.38 -13.23
N GLY A 108 -3.41 -9.68 -12.98
CA GLY A 108 -3.34 -8.23 -12.92
C GLY A 108 -3.86 -7.61 -11.61
N LYS A 109 -4.19 -8.43 -10.61
CA LYS A 109 -4.68 -8.00 -9.30
C LYS A 109 -3.74 -8.45 -8.17
N ILE A 110 -3.63 -7.65 -7.12
CA ILE A 110 -2.91 -7.95 -5.89
C ILE A 110 -3.76 -8.92 -5.07
N VAL A 111 -3.26 -10.14 -4.89
CA VAL A 111 -3.89 -11.20 -4.07
C VAL A 111 -3.33 -11.26 -2.66
N HIS A 112 -2.11 -10.75 -2.47
CA HIS A 112 -1.49 -10.66 -1.16
C HIS A 112 -0.57 -9.46 -1.10
N GLU A 113 -0.60 -8.73 -0.01
CA GLU A 113 0.30 -7.61 0.24
C GLU A 113 0.81 -7.65 1.68
N ARG A 114 2.09 -7.32 1.86
CA ARG A 114 2.70 -7.21 3.18
C ARG A 114 3.50 -5.94 3.30
N PHE A 115 3.24 -5.22 4.38
CA PHE A 115 3.93 -4.01 4.77
C PHE A 115 4.97 -4.35 5.83
N TYR A 116 6.19 -3.84 5.64
CA TYR A 116 7.30 -3.95 6.58
C TYR A 116 7.71 -2.53 6.98
N TYR A 117 7.59 -2.22 8.27
CA TYR A 117 7.89 -0.89 8.80
C TYR A 117 8.17 -0.97 10.30
N ASP A 118 8.89 0.02 10.83
CA ASP A 118 9.08 0.13 12.27
C ASP A 118 7.77 0.55 12.96
N THR A 119 7.36 -0.21 13.97
CA THR A 119 6.18 0.10 14.78
C THR A 119 6.45 1.17 15.84
N GLY A 120 7.72 1.51 16.08
CA GLY A 120 8.14 2.39 17.17
C GLY A 120 7.94 1.78 18.56
N ALA A 121 7.53 0.51 18.65
CA ALA A 121 7.43 -0.22 19.90
C ALA A 121 8.83 -0.61 20.38
N LYS A 122 9.15 -0.25 21.63
CA LYS A 122 10.37 -0.71 22.32
C LYS A 122 10.19 -2.10 22.91
#